data_AF-A0A478FRE1-F1
#
_entry.id   AF-A0A478FRE1-F1
#
_cell.length_a   1.000
_cell.length_b   1.000
_cell.length_c   1.000
_cell.angle_alpha   90.00
_cell.angle_beta   90.00
_cell.angle_gamma   90.00
#
_symmetry.space_group_name_H-M   'P 1'
#
loop_
_entity.id
_entity.type
_entity.pdbx_description
1 polymer ?
#
loop_
_entity_poly.entity_id
_entity_poly.type
_entity_poly.pdbx_seq_one_letter_code
_entity_poly.pdbx_strand_id
1 'polypeptide(L)'
;MLTESKITITTAVAAFNSILGVSGYELLRIYLLGQESSEEITNLENSIFKTTKAKRKRTKETTFKNNSQSKFDLRVSNDSNLKIVKHHLDQRHRTSMLFHIPKQHRGKLISWEADNKSWWEKTYKQREYMIKSQDVNPKVEITKGYSMENITNLYFKNHSEPLPMNQFCDRGYAQTNYYKKYRKQFWLMCTVEGKDPDETDSSQEIAEATKARFWEGEQEKEITYFNYKQSKKETIKNTKISNSQDKFVVYDYSPDWWEWSYKYRLKIDKDDETSDFPLSDKFRKANSGWDEKLSKGEALNKICKDLYESNSSTSDEIEDAWRYCSDVGVNS
;
A
#
# COMPACT_ATOMS: atom_id res chain seq x y z
N MET A 1 0.37 -46.39 -42.58
CA MET A 1 0.95 -46.62 -41.24
C MET A 1 2.24 -45.83 -41.14
N LEU A 2 2.23 -44.64 -40.52
CA LEU A 2 3.41 -43.84 -40.07
C LEU A 2 3.04 -42.44 -39.53
N THR A 3 1.76 -42.06 -39.55
CA THR A 3 1.27 -40.80 -38.97
C THR A 3 1.00 -40.88 -37.47
N GLU A 4 0.63 -42.04 -36.94
CA GLU A 4 0.34 -42.24 -35.51
C GLU A 4 1.61 -42.38 -34.65
N SER A 5 2.74 -42.77 -35.25
CA SER A 5 4.01 -42.95 -34.52
C SER A 5 4.70 -41.62 -34.15
N LYS A 6 4.47 -40.54 -34.91
CA LYS A 6 5.08 -39.23 -34.62
C LYS A 6 4.46 -38.53 -33.41
N ILE A 7 3.16 -38.74 -33.18
CA ILE A 7 2.42 -38.13 -32.06
C ILE A 7 2.80 -38.82 -30.74
N THR A 8 3.04 -40.14 -30.78
CA THR A 8 3.34 -40.93 -29.56
C THR A 8 4.71 -40.59 -28.95
N ILE A 9 5.70 -40.23 -29.77
CA ILE A 9 7.03 -39.83 -29.29
C ILE A 9 7.01 -38.41 -28.70
N THR A 10 6.21 -37.50 -29.25
CA THR A 10 6.13 -36.12 -28.72
C THR A 10 5.42 -36.08 -27.37
N THR A 11 4.42 -36.95 -27.14
CA THR A 11 3.73 -37.04 -25.85
C THR A 11 4.54 -37.78 -24.78
N ALA A 12 5.45 -38.67 -25.16
CA ALA A 12 6.31 -39.37 -24.20
C ALA A 12 7.42 -38.47 -23.63
N VAL A 13 7.94 -37.52 -24.42
CA VAL A 13 8.98 -36.56 -23.96
C VAL A 13 8.42 -35.49 -23.03
N ALA A 14 7.12 -35.20 -23.10
CA ALA A 14 6.49 -34.15 -22.29
C ALA A 14 6.14 -34.58 -20.85
N ALA A 15 6.23 -35.86 -20.49
CA ALA A 15 5.70 -36.33 -19.21
C ALA A 15 6.67 -37.08 -18.28
N PHE A 16 7.86 -37.54 -18.70
CA PHE A 16 8.76 -38.24 -17.78
C PHE A 16 10.24 -38.01 -18.12
N ASN A 17 10.94 -37.29 -17.24
CA ASN A 17 12.40 -37.18 -17.10
C ASN A 17 13.20 -36.93 -18.38
N SER A 18 13.78 -35.72 -18.49
CA SER A 18 14.76 -35.30 -19.50
C SER A 18 15.91 -36.31 -19.76
N ILE A 19 16.19 -37.21 -18.82
CA ILE A 19 17.18 -38.29 -18.93
C ILE A 19 16.74 -39.38 -19.93
N LEU A 20 15.45 -39.74 -19.99
CA LEU A 20 14.94 -40.76 -20.93
C LEU A 20 14.85 -40.20 -22.36
N GLY A 21 14.63 -38.90 -22.53
CA GLY A 21 14.65 -38.23 -23.83
C GLY A 21 16.04 -38.26 -24.49
N VAL A 22 17.09 -37.98 -23.72
CA VAL A 22 18.48 -38.08 -24.18
C VAL A 22 18.85 -39.54 -24.49
N SER A 23 18.45 -40.47 -23.62
CA SER A 23 18.72 -41.90 -23.80
C SER A 23 18.00 -42.47 -25.03
N GLY A 24 16.74 -42.08 -25.26
CA GLY A 24 15.97 -42.46 -26.44
C GLY A 24 16.50 -41.85 -27.73
N TYR A 25 16.98 -40.60 -27.68
CA TYR A 25 17.64 -39.95 -28.81
C TYR A 25 18.95 -40.66 -29.19
N GLU A 26 19.81 -41.00 -28.22
CA GLU A 26 21.05 -41.75 -28.46
C GLU A 26 20.77 -43.17 -28.97
N LEU A 27 19.75 -43.85 -28.44
CA LEU A 27 19.38 -45.20 -28.89
C LEU A 27 18.77 -45.19 -30.30
N LEU A 28 17.99 -44.16 -30.66
CA LEU A 28 17.53 -43.91 -32.03
C LEU A 28 18.68 -43.55 -32.97
N ARG A 29 19.69 -42.81 -32.48
CA ARG A 29 20.90 -42.48 -33.23
C ARG A 29 21.68 -43.74 -33.59
N ILE A 30 21.88 -44.65 -32.64
CA ILE A 30 22.54 -45.94 -32.88
C ILE A 30 21.71 -46.84 -33.82
N TYR A 31 20.38 -46.82 -33.66
CA TYR A 31 19.49 -47.69 -34.44
C TYR A 31 19.24 -47.21 -35.88
N LEU A 32 19.18 -45.91 -36.12
CA LEU A 32 18.94 -45.32 -37.44
C LEU A 32 20.22 -44.98 -38.21
N LEU A 33 21.32 -44.66 -37.52
CA LEU A 33 22.59 -44.27 -38.14
C LEU A 33 23.66 -45.36 -38.06
N GLY A 34 23.26 -46.63 -38.15
CA GLY A 34 24.15 -47.73 -38.56
C GLY A 34 24.71 -47.58 -39.99
N GLN A 35 24.76 -46.36 -40.52
CA GLN A 35 25.39 -45.99 -41.78
C GLN A 35 26.23 -44.73 -41.55
N GLU A 36 27.52 -44.87 -41.83
CA GLU A 36 28.51 -43.81 -41.88
C GLU A 36 28.09 -42.74 -42.90
N SER A 37 27.45 -41.66 -42.44
CA SER A 37 27.44 -40.40 -43.17
C SER A 37 27.34 -39.25 -42.19
N SER A 38 28.45 -38.55 -41.99
CA SER A 38 28.47 -37.27 -41.30
C SER A 38 27.85 -36.20 -42.21
N GLU A 39 26.57 -35.91 -42.01
CA GLU A 39 26.01 -34.63 -42.46
C GLU A 39 26.09 -33.64 -41.30
N GLU A 40 26.71 -32.49 -41.54
CA GLU A 40 26.70 -31.35 -40.63
C GLU A 40 25.26 -30.97 -40.30
N ILE A 41 24.89 -31.14 -39.04
CA ILE A 41 23.63 -30.63 -38.50
C ILE A 41 23.76 -29.11 -38.52
N THR A 42 23.16 -28.49 -39.54
CA THR A 42 22.92 -27.05 -39.53
C THR A 42 22.16 -26.71 -38.26
N ASN A 43 22.71 -25.77 -37.48
CA ASN A 43 22.07 -25.24 -36.29
C ASN A 43 20.68 -24.73 -36.68
N LEU A 44 19.65 -25.56 -36.42
CA LEU A 44 18.27 -25.14 -36.44
C LEU A 44 18.15 -24.15 -35.29
N GLU A 45 18.22 -22.85 -35.62
CA GLU A 45 17.92 -21.77 -34.69
C GLU A 45 16.60 -22.09 -34.01
N ASN A 46 16.67 -22.29 -32.69
CA ASN A 46 15.53 -22.59 -31.81
C ASN A 46 14.62 -21.36 -31.63
N SER A 47 14.43 -20.54 -32.67
CA SER A 47 13.56 -19.37 -32.69
C SER A 47 12.07 -19.73 -32.66
N ILE A 48 11.72 -21.02 -32.86
CA ILE A 48 10.33 -21.51 -32.88
C ILE A 48 9.80 -21.87 -31.48
N PHE A 49 10.66 -22.09 -30.48
CA PHE A 49 10.21 -22.14 -29.09
C PHE A 49 9.93 -20.71 -28.59
N LYS A 50 8.87 -20.09 -29.11
CA LYS A 50 8.14 -19.06 -28.35
C LYS A 50 7.87 -19.69 -27.00
N THR A 51 8.52 -19.17 -25.98
CA THR A 51 8.40 -19.59 -24.58
C THR A 51 6.91 -19.53 -24.26
N THR A 52 6.26 -20.70 -24.35
CA THR A 52 4.83 -20.80 -24.11
C THR A 52 4.75 -20.72 -22.60
N LYS A 53 4.54 -19.50 -22.07
CA LYS A 53 4.47 -19.28 -20.62
C LYS A 53 3.37 -20.20 -20.09
N ALA A 54 3.75 -21.22 -19.34
CA ALA A 54 2.79 -22.09 -18.68
C ALA A 54 1.93 -21.22 -17.76
N LYS A 55 0.61 -21.29 -17.96
CA LYS A 55 -0.35 -20.49 -17.20
C LYS A 55 -0.41 -21.04 -15.78
N ARG A 56 0.16 -20.29 -14.82
CA ARG A 56 0.18 -20.65 -13.39
C ARG A 56 -1.21 -21.08 -12.90
N LYS A 57 -1.31 -22.23 -12.23
CA LYS A 57 -2.55 -22.67 -11.57
C LYS A 57 -2.70 -21.89 -10.26
N ARG A 58 -3.63 -20.94 -10.25
CA ARG A 58 -3.89 -20.08 -9.09
C ARG A 58 -4.92 -20.77 -8.19
N THR A 59 -4.67 -20.81 -6.88
CA THR A 59 -5.72 -21.15 -5.92
C THR A 59 -6.85 -20.13 -6.03
N LYS A 60 -8.09 -20.55 -5.72
CA LYS A 60 -9.27 -19.68 -5.77
C LYS A 60 -9.03 -18.50 -4.81
N GLU A 61 -8.98 -17.30 -5.36
CA GLU A 61 -8.64 -16.10 -4.62
C GLU A 61 -9.71 -15.79 -3.56
N THR A 62 -9.28 -15.48 -2.34
CA THR A 62 -10.11 -14.75 -1.38
C THR A 62 -10.14 -13.30 -1.83
N THR A 63 -11.12 -12.95 -2.66
CA THR A 63 -11.32 -11.59 -3.12
C THR A 63 -12.17 -10.79 -2.13
N PHE A 64 -12.09 -9.47 -2.24
CA PHE A 64 -13.11 -8.61 -1.66
C PHE A 64 -14.49 -8.98 -2.23
N LYS A 65 -15.52 -8.73 -1.43
CA LYS A 65 -16.91 -8.86 -1.89
C LYS A 65 -17.11 -7.97 -3.11
N ASN A 66 -17.75 -8.51 -4.16
CA ASN A 66 -18.05 -7.76 -5.38
C ASN A 66 -18.71 -6.43 -5.05
N ASN A 67 -18.19 -5.35 -5.65
CA ASN A 67 -18.66 -3.97 -5.46
C ASN A 67 -18.62 -3.45 -4.01
N SER A 68 -17.82 -4.05 -3.13
CA SER A 68 -17.64 -3.54 -1.76
C SER A 68 -16.61 -2.42 -1.66
N GLN A 69 -15.78 -2.26 -2.68
CA GLN A 69 -14.77 -1.20 -2.71
C GLN A 69 -15.45 0.16 -2.84
N SER A 70 -15.20 1.02 -1.87
CA SER A 70 -15.71 2.39 -1.86
C SER A 70 -14.61 3.35 -1.45
N LYS A 71 -14.65 4.55 -2.03
CA LYS A 71 -13.76 5.65 -1.66
C LYS A 71 -14.43 6.48 -0.58
N PHE A 72 -13.66 6.94 0.38
CA PHE A 72 -14.15 7.82 1.43
C PHE A 72 -13.05 8.80 1.87
N ASP A 73 -13.47 9.95 2.41
CA ASP A 73 -12.55 10.95 2.93
C ASP A 73 -12.02 10.49 4.30
N LEU A 74 -10.73 10.19 4.38
CA LEU A 74 -10.07 9.76 5.62
C LEU A 74 -9.86 10.95 6.57
N ARG A 75 -10.12 12.19 6.20
CA ARG A 75 -9.94 13.33 7.11
C ARG A 75 -11.10 13.49 8.07
N VAL A 76 -12.29 13.06 7.67
CA VAL A 76 -13.53 13.28 8.42
C VAL A 76 -13.61 12.33 9.62
N SER A 77 -13.87 12.90 10.80
CA SER A 77 -14.16 12.17 12.02
C SER A 77 -15.65 12.25 12.32
N ASN A 78 -16.30 11.10 12.58
CA ASN A 78 -17.74 11.00 12.85
C ASN A 78 -18.11 11.20 14.33
N ASP A 79 -17.30 11.93 15.10
CA ASP A 79 -17.59 12.16 16.51
C ASP A 79 -18.66 13.26 16.66
N SER A 80 -19.77 12.92 17.32
CA SER A 80 -20.95 13.78 17.43
C SER A 80 -20.88 14.77 18.60
N ASN A 81 -19.96 14.56 19.56
CA ASN A 81 -19.88 15.35 20.79
C ASN A 81 -18.61 16.23 20.84
N LEU A 82 -18.24 16.82 19.71
CA LEU A 82 -17.04 17.65 19.62
C LEU A 82 -17.29 19.08 20.09
N LYS A 83 -16.47 19.52 21.05
CA LYS A 83 -16.43 20.93 21.43
C LYS A 83 -15.59 21.71 20.43
N ILE A 84 -16.21 22.65 19.75
CA ILE A 84 -15.53 23.57 18.83
C ILE A 84 -15.12 24.85 19.53
N VAL A 85 -14.20 25.62 18.95
CA VAL A 85 -13.71 26.89 19.53
C VAL A 85 -14.80 27.96 19.68
N LYS A 86 -15.95 27.81 18.99
CA LYS A 86 -17.15 28.67 19.18
C LYS A 86 -18.06 28.20 20.33
N HIS A 87 -17.72 27.12 21.03
CA HIS A 87 -18.55 26.57 22.09
C HIS A 87 -18.58 27.54 23.27
N HIS A 88 -19.77 27.77 23.86
CA HIS A 88 -19.97 28.71 24.96
C HIS A 88 -19.15 28.38 26.22
N LEU A 89 -18.63 27.15 26.31
CA LEU A 89 -17.74 26.70 27.39
C LEU A 89 -16.25 26.88 27.11
N ASP A 90 -15.85 27.26 25.88
CA ASP A 90 -14.44 27.49 25.55
C ASP A 90 -13.98 28.84 26.14
N GLN A 91 -13.51 28.78 27.38
CA GLN A 91 -13.00 29.94 28.10
C GLN A 91 -11.56 30.30 27.72
N ARG A 92 -10.88 29.43 26.97
CA ARG A 92 -9.45 29.54 26.68
C ARG A 92 -9.19 30.48 25.50
N HIS A 93 -10.02 30.40 24.46
CA HIS A 93 -9.83 31.17 23.24
C HIS A 93 -10.71 32.41 23.23
N ARG A 94 -10.14 33.55 23.64
CA ARG A 94 -10.80 34.85 23.44
C ARG A 94 -10.99 35.11 21.95
N THR A 95 -12.10 35.73 21.57
CA THR A 95 -12.39 36.12 20.18
C THR A 95 -11.25 36.90 19.52
N SER A 96 -10.47 37.64 20.32
CA SER A 96 -9.33 38.42 19.86
C SER A 96 -8.12 37.59 19.42
N MET A 97 -7.93 36.40 19.98
CA MET A 97 -6.83 35.51 19.59
C MET A 97 -7.04 34.98 18.16
N LEU A 98 -8.30 34.79 17.76
CA LEU A 98 -8.69 34.21 16.48
C LEU A 98 -8.88 35.24 15.36
N PHE A 99 -8.44 36.50 15.52
CA PHE A 99 -8.75 37.56 14.55
C PHE A 99 -8.25 37.27 13.14
N HIS A 100 -7.13 36.58 12.99
CA HIS A 100 -6.59 36.18 11.70
C HIS A 100 -7.34 35.02 11.03
N ILE A 101 -8.20 34.32 11.77
CA ILE A 101 -9.05 33.26 11.22
C ILE A 101 -10.44 33.85 10.93
N PRO A 102 -10.94 33.76 9.68
CA PRO A 102 -12.24 34.30 9.31
C PRO A 102 -13.36 33.77 10.21
N LYS A 103 -14.28 34.67 10.62
CA LYS A 103 -15.33 34.35 11.61
C LYS A 103 -16.20 33.17 11.17
N GLN A 104 -16.48 33.04 9.88
CA GLN A 104 -17.23 31.95 9.30
C GLN A 104 -16.55 30.59 9.53
N HIS A 105 -15.22 30.52 9.49
CA HIS A 105 -14.46 29.27 9.56
C HIS A 105 -14.17 28.80 10.99
N ARG A 106 -14.26 29.70 11.98
CA ARG A 106 -13.97 29.37 13.39
C ARG A 106 -14.83 28.23 13.96
N GLY A 107 -15.98 27.94 13.35
CA GLY A 107 -16.87 26.84 13.78
C GLY A 107 -16.34 25.46 13.42
N LYS A 108 -15.31 25.39 12.58
CA LYS A 108 -14.65 24.15 12.16
C LYS A 108 -13.48 23.76 13.07
N LEU A 109 -13.03 24.67 13.94
CA LEU A 109 -11.86 24.51 14.79
C LEU A 109 -12.23 23.72 16.05
N ILE A 110 -11.40 22.74 16.41
CA ILE A 110 -11.60 21.94 17.62
C ILE A 110 -11.05 22.65 18.84
N SER A 111 -11.80 22.65 19.93
CA SER A 111 -11.32 23.22 21.18
C SER A 111 -10.19 22.38 21.78
N TRP A 112 -9.26 23.06 22.44
CA TRP A 112 -8.12 22.45 23.13
C TRP A 112 -8.52 21.60 24.35
N GLU A 113 -9.74 21.74 24.85
CA GLU A 113 -10.23 21.12 26.09
C GLU A 113 -9.97 19.61 26.22
N ALA A 114 -9.82 19.16 27.48
CA ALA A 114 -9.63 17.75 27.83
C ALA A 114 -10.78 16.85 27.35
N ASP A 115 -11.98 17.40 27.23
CA ASP A 115 -13.15 16.69 26.73
C ASP A 115 -12.97 16.22 25.27
N ASN A 116 -12.11 16.89 24.49
CA ASN A 116 -11.77 16.47 23.13
C ASN A 116 -10.54 15.54 23.08
N LYS A 117 -10.00 15.07 24.21
CA LYS A 117 -8.77 14.24 24.24
C LYS A 117 -8.83 13.04 23.30
N SER A 118 -9.93 12.28 23.35
CA SER A 118 -10.14 11.10 22.51
C SER A 118 -10.10 11.46 21.02
N TRP A 119 -10.73 12.58 20.66
CA TRP A 119 -10.71 13.10 19.30
C TRP A 119 -9.29 13.46 18.87
N TRP A 120 -8.53 14.19 19.70
CA TRP A 120 -7.16 14.57 19.39
C TRP A 120 -6.26 13.35 19.17
N GLU A 121 -6.35 12.34 20.02
CA GLU A 121 -5.56 11.10 19.91
C GLU A 121 -5.93 10.28 18.67
N LYS A 122 -7.23 10.09 18.41
CA LYS A 122 -7.71 9.35 17.25
C LYS A 122 -7.39 10.05 15.94
N THR A 123 -7.65 11.35 15.88
CA THR A 123 -7.43 12.18 14.70
C THR A 123 -5.95 12.30 14.38
N TYR A 124 -5.09 12.42 15.40
CA TYR A 124 -3.64 12.39 15.19
C TYR A 124 -3.21 11.11 14.48
N LYS A 125 -3.59 9.93 14.99
CA LYS A 125 -3.24 8.65 14.35
C LYS A 125 -3.74 8.55 12.91
N GLN A 126 -4.96 9.07 12.66
CA GLN A 126 -5.58 9.07 11.34
C GLN A 126 -4.88 10.01 10.35
N ARG A 127 -4.41 11.18 10.81
CA ARG A 127 -3.85 12.24 9.95
C ARG A 127 -2.33 12.31 9.95
N GLU A 128 -1.65 11.60 10.85
CA GLU A 128 -0.18 11.55 10.92
C GLU A 128 0.40 11.05 9.60
N TYR A 129 -0.19 10.01 9.02
CA TYR A 129 0.24 9.49 7.72
C TYR A 129 0.14 10.54 6.61
N MET A 130 -0.93 11.35 6.62
CA MET A 130 -1.15 12.40 5.63
C MET A 130 -0.06 13.46 5.71
N ILE A 131 0.30 13.89 6.92
CA ILE A 131 1.36 14.91 7.12
C ILE A 131 2.74 14.39 6.76
N LYS A 132 3.02 13.11 7.07
CA LYS A 132 4.31 12.51 6.75
C LYS A 132 4.48 12.34 5.24
N SER A 133 3.40 12.04 4.52
CA SER A 133 3.44 11.67 3.09
C SER A 133 3.13 12.83 2.14
N GLN A 134 2.49 13.91 2.59
CA GLN A 134 2.27 15.12 1.78
C GLN A 134 3.50 16.04 1.79
N ASP A 135 3.74 16.73 0.68
CA ASP A 135 4.75 17.80 0.59
C ASP A 135 4.25 19.08 1.26
N VAL A 136 4.20 19.06 2.59
CA VAL A 136 3.87 20.23 3.41
C VAL A 136 5.17 20.82 3.95
N ASN A 137 5.57 21.95 3.37
CA ASN A 137 6.70 22.75 3.82
C ASN A 137 6.30 24.23 3.97
N PRO A 138 6.59 24.88 5.12
CA PRO A 138 7.22 24.33 6.31
C PRO A 138 6.26 23.45 7.15
N LYS A 139 6.81 22.49 7.90
CA LYS A 139 6.07 21.61 8.83
C LYS A 139 6.61 21.65 10.25
N VAL A 140 5.75 21.38 11.22
CA VAL A 140 6.09 21.14 12.63
C VAL A 140 5.95 19.65 12.90
N GLU A 141 6.92 19.07 13.60
CA GLU A 141 6.83 17.68 14.03
C GLU A 141 5.75 17.54 15.10
N ILE A 142 4.80 16.61 14.90
CA ILE A 142 3.72 16.37 15.84
C ILE A 142 3.97 15.05 16.57
N THR A 143 4.16 15.10 17.89
CA THR A 143 4.63 13.95 18.69
C THR A 143 3.51 13.06 19.22
N LYS A 144 2.34 13.63 19.49
CA LYS A 144 1.16 12.94 20.01
C LYS A 144 -0.09 13.78 19.77
N GLY A 145 -1.28 13.18 19.88
CA GLY A 145 -2.53 13.92 19.71
C GLY A 145 -2.80 14.95 20.81
N TYR A 146 -2.63 14.56 22.07
CA TYR A 146 -3.06 15.38 23.21
C TYR A 146 -1.99 15.49 24.30
N SER A 147 -1.91 16.66 24.93
CA SER A 147 -1.12 16.91 26.15
C SER A 147 -1.77 17.98 27.02
N MET A 148 -1.76 17.76 28.34
CA MET A 148 -2.13 18.77 29.34
C MET A 148 -0.95 19.61 29.84
N GLU A 149 0.27 19.32 29.40
CA GLU A 149 1.46 20.06 29.83
C GLU A 149 1.30 21.56 29.60
N ASN A 150 1.70 22.35 30.59
CA ASN A 150 1.36 23.77 30.67
C ASN A 150 2.01 24.58 29.51
N ILE A 151 1.15 25.30 28.78
CA ILE A 151 1.46 25.91 27.47
C ILE A 151 2.14 27.28 27.61
N THR A 152 2.22 27.85 28.81
CA THR A 152 2.82 29.18 29.04
C THR A 152 4.26 29.29 28.55
N ASN A 153 5.04 28.21 28.55
CA ASN A 153 6.40 28.19 28.00
C ASN A 153 6.47 27.98 26.47
N LEU A 154 5.39 27.55 25.80
CA LEU A 154 5.38 27.29 24.35
C LEU A 154 5.32 28.55 23.50
N TYR A 155 4.76 29.64 24.03
CA TYR A 155 4.73 30.92 23.33
C TYR A 155 6.14 31.51 23.12
N PHE A 156 7.10 31.13 23.98
CA PHE A 156 8.49 31.56 23.95
C PHE A 156 9.44 30.55 23.32
N LYS A 157 8.99 29.31 23.10
CA LYS A 157 9.78 28.25 22.46
C LYS A 157 9.88 28.46 20.94
N ASN A 158 11.00 27.97 20.39
CA ASN A 158 11.28 28.03 18.96
C ASN A 158 10.11 27.46 18.14
N HIS A 159 9.86 28.05 16.96
CA HIS A 159 8.69 27.75 16.14
C HIS A 159 8.72 26.35 15.49
N SER A 160 9.82 25.62 15.65
CA SER A 160 10.09 24.32 15.01
C SER A 160 10.24 23.17 16.00
N GLU A 161 10.04 23.39 17.31
CA GLU A 161 10.08 22.28 18.27
C GLU A 161 8.93 21.29 18.03
N PRO A 162 9.14 19.99 18.29
CA PRO A 162 8.07 19.00 18.21
C PRO A 162 6.97 19.29 19.23
N LEU A 163 5.70 19.25 18.80
CA LEU A 163 4.54 19.60 19.63
C LEU A 163 3.44 18.53 19.59
N PRO A 164 2.73 18.29 20.71
CA PRO A 164 1.41 17.67 20.68
C PRO A 164 0.45 18.44 19.75
N MET A 165 -0.42 17.71 19.05
CA MET A 165 -1.33 18.27 18.04
C MET A 165 -2.26 19.34 18.62
N ASN A 166 -2.84 19.11 19.80
CA ASN A 166 -3.67 20.11 20.48
C ASN A 166 -2.89 21.41 20.78
N GLN A 167 -1.62 21.32 21.17
CA GLN A 167 -0.77 22.48 21.46
C GLN A 167 -0.34 23.22 20.18
N PHE A 168 -0.05 22.49 19.10
CA PHE A 168 0.17 23.06 17.77
C PHE A 168 -1.04 23.89 17.32
N CYS A 169 -2.25 23.37 17.54
CA CYS A 169 -3.48 24.06 17.20
C CYS A 169 -3.74 25.29 18.07
N ASP A 170 -3.58 25.20 19.40
CA ASP A 170 -3.68 26.33 20.33
C ASP A 170 -2.74 27.48 19.94
N ARG A 171 -1.50 27.16 19.53
CA ARG A 171 -0.55 28.15 19.02
C ARG A 171 -1.01 28.78 17.72
N GLY A 172 -1.52 27.99 16.77
CA GLY A 172 -2.11 28.49 15.53
C GLY A 172 -3.36 29.36 15.77
N TYR A 173 -4.13 29.09 16.82
CA TYR A 173 -5.27 29.91 17.23
C TYR A 173 -4.84 31.26 17.78
N ALA A 174 -3.70 31.35 18.46
CA ALA A 174 -3.25 32.58 19.11
C ALA A 174 -2.27 33.43 18.28
N GLN A 175 -1.49 32.82 17.38
CA GLN A 175 -0.39 33.48 16.68
C GLN A 175 -0.61 33.55 15.17
N THR A 176 -0.92 34.75 14.66
CA THR A 176 -1.15 35.01 13.22
C THR A 176 -0.01 34.52 12.33
N ASN A 177 1.25 34.84 12.70
CA ASN A 177 2.41 34.48 11.88
C ASN A 177 2.63 32.96 11.85
N TYR A 178 2.38 32.29 12.98
CA TYR A 178 2.48 30.84 13.08
C TYR A 178 1.40 30.16 12.22
N TYR A 179 0.15 30.61 12.33
CA TYR A 179 -0.94 30.14 11.48
C TYR A 179 -0.64 30.31 9.99
N LYS A 180 -0.22 31.51 9.57
CA LYS A 180 0.11 31.78 8.17
C LYS A 180 1.23 30.87 7.66
N LYS A 181 2.26 30.66 8.48
CA LYS A 181 3.42 29.82 8.14
C LYS A 181 3.03 28.34 7.98
N TYR A 182 2.18 27.81 8.86
CA TYR A 182 1.81 26.39 8.90
C TYR A 182 0.37 26.12 8.44
N ARG A 183 -0.19 26.98 7.60
CA ARG A 183 -1.64 27.00 7.27
C ARG A 183 -2.17 25.65 6.78
N LYS A 184 -1.46 24.99 5.86
CA LYS A 184 -1.84 23.67 5.32
C LYS A 184 -1.93 22.61 6.43
N GLN A 185 -0.85 22.46 7.21
CA GLN A 185 -0.81 21.55 8.35
C GLN A 185 -1.87 21.90 9.41
N PHE A 186 -2.12 23.20 9.62
CA PHE A 186 -3.12 23.70 10.56
C PHE A 186 -4.52 23.25 10.16
N TRP A 187 -4.94 23.44 8.90
CA TRP A 187 -6.28 23.01 8.50
C TRP A 187 -6.45 21.50 8.57
N LEU A 188 -5.42 20.76 8.17
CA LEU A 188 -5.42 19.32 8.27
C LEU A 188 -5.53 18.85 9.72
N MET A 189 -4.82 19.44 10.69
CA MET A 189 -4.84 18.96 12.08
C MET A 189 -5.95 19.57 12.92
N CYS A 190 -6.17 20.87 12.83
CA CYS A 190 -6.89 21.62 13.86
C CYS A 190 -8.39 21.72 13.64
N THR A 191 -8.92 20.99 12.64
CA THR A 191 -10.32 21.08 12.24
C THR A 191 -11.04 19.74 12.18
N VAL A 192 -12.37 19.78 12.30
CA VAL A 192 -13.22 18.59 12.20
C VAL A 192 -13.04 17.90 10.84
N GLU A 193 -13.06 18.69 9.77
CA GLU A 193 -13.05 18.19 8.38
C GLU A 193 -11.64 17.91 7.85
N GLY A 194 -10.60 18.47 8.48
CA GLY A 194 -9.22 18.38 7.99
C GLY A 194 -8.99 19.07 6.65
N LYS A 195 -9.88 20.01 6.26
CA LYS A 195 -9.87 20.68 4.96
C LYS A 195 -9.82 22.20 5.13
N ASP A 196 -8.97 22.86 4.36
CA ASP A 196 -8.97 24.32 4.27
C ASP A 196 -10.22 24.78 3.48
N PRO A 197 -11.12 25.57 4.09
CA PRO A 197 -12.35 26.00 3.45
C PRO A 197 -12.13 26.95 2.27
N ASP A 198 -10.95 27.57 2.17
CA ASP A 198 -10.62 28.49 1.07
C ASP A 198 -9.77 27.81 -0.02
N GLU A 199 -9.43 26.52 0.13
CA GLU A 199 -8.62 25.78 -0.85
C GLU A 199 -9.50 25.18 -1.95
N THR A 200 -9.22 25.60 -3.19
CA THR A 200 -9.96 25.20 -4.39
C THR A 200 -9.34 24.02 -5.12
N ASP A 201 -8.06 23.72 -4.87
CA ASP A 201 -7.34 22.62 -5.49
C ASP A 201 -6.91 21.57 -4.45
N SER A 202 -7.65 20.47 -4.37
CA SER A 202 -7.34 19.35 -3.48
C SER A 202 -6.48 18.26 -4.15
N SER A 203 -5.97 18.49 -5.37
CA SER A 203 -5.30 17.44 -6.16
C SER A 203 -3.99 16.94 -5.53
N GLN A 204 -3.35 17.79 -4.71
CA GLN A 204 -2.10 17.48 -3.99
C GLN A 204 -2.32 16.82 -2.63
N GLU A 205 -3.55 16.77 -2.12
CA GLU A 205 -3.84 16.27 -0.78
C GLU A 205 -4.22 14.78 -0.79
N ILE A 206 -3.77 14.07 0.25
CA ILE A 206 -4.26 12.74 0.60
C ILE A 206 -5.62 12.93 1.29
N ALA A 207 -6.69 12.83 0.52
CA ALA A 207 -8.06 12.93 1.02
C ALA A 207 -8.78 11.57 1.01
N GLU A 208 -8.62 10.80 -0.07
CA GLU A 208 -9.40 9.59 -0.30
C GLU A 208 -8.63 8.32 0.07
N ALA A 209 -9.22 7.52 0.96
CA ALA A 209 -8.81 6.13 1.20
C ALA A 209 -9.81 5.16 0.57
N THR A 210 -9.39 3.91 0.37
CA THR A 210 -10.28 2.83 -0.09
C THR A 210 -10.68 1.97 1.11
N LYS A 211 -11.98 1.71 1.23
CA LYS A 211 -12.55 0.67 2.09
C LYS A 211 -12.98 -0.50 1.25
N ALA A 212 -12.73 -1.71 1.71
CA ALA A 212 -13.23 -2.93 1.09
C ALA A 212 -13.74 -3.89 2.17
N ARG A 213 -14.70 -4.75 1.80
CA ARG A 213 -15.25 -5.75 2.73
C ARG A 213 -14.83 -7.16 2.32
N PHE A 214 -14.51 -7.99 3.31
CA PHE A 214 -14.14 -9.38 3.14
C PHE A 214 -14.77 -10.24 4.23
N TRP A 215 -14.86 -11.54 3.97
CA TRP A 215 -15.35 -12.52 4.94
C TRP A 215 -14.19 -13.15 5.70
N GLU A 216 -14.24 -13.13 7.03
CA GLU A 216 -13.39 -13.92 7.92
C GLU A 216 -14.26 -14.97 8.60
N GLY A 217 -14.30 -16.17 8.03
CA GLY A 217 -15.29 -17.18 8.41
C GLY A 217 -16.70 -16.67 8.14
N GLU A 218 -17.53 -16.58 9.17
CA GLU A 218 -18.91 -16.09 9.09
C GLU A 218 -19.04 -14.58 9.35
N GLN A 219 -17.95 -13.88 9.69
CA GLN A 219 -17.98 -12.45 10.01
C GLN A 219 -17.55 -11.59 8.81
N GLU A 220 -18.37 -10.59 8.47
CA GLU A 220 -17.99 -9.55 7.50
C GLU A 220 -17.08 -8.54 8.20
N LYS A 221 -15.88 -8.34 7.65
CA LYS A 221 -14.91 -7.35 8.13
C LYS A 221 -14.63 -6.30 7.05
N GLU A 222 -14.23 -5.12 7.49
CA GLU A 222 -13.85 -4.01 6.63
C GLU A 222 -12.35 -3.74 6.77
N ILE A 223 -11.70 -3.45 5.65
CA ILE A 223 -10.30 -3.10 5.60
C ILE A 223 -10.13 -1.75 4.92
N THR A 224 -9.27 -0.91 5.47
CA THR A 224 -8.94 0.41 4.93
C THR A 224 -7.50 0.44 4.46
N TYR A 225 -7.25 0.94 3.25
CA TYR A 225 -5.91 1.04 2.68
C TYR A 225 -5.80 2.22 1.69
N PHE A 226 -4.56 2.53 1.31
CA PHE A 226 -4.24 3.47 0.23
C PHE A 226 -3.50 2.75 -0.88
N ASN A 227 -3.84 3.05 -2.13
CA ASN A 227 -2.95 2.78 -3.25
C ASN A 227 -1.92 3.92 -3.42
N TYR A 228 -0.90 3.69 -4.26
CA TYR A 228 0.14 4.68 -4.52
C TYR A 228 -0.41 6.00 -5.03
N LYS A 229 -1.37 5.96 -5.96
CA LYS A 229 -2.03 7.15 -6.52
C LYS A 229 -2.74 8.01 -5.45
N GLN A 230 -3.34 7.37 -4.45
CA GLN A 230 -4.01 8.00 -3.32
C GLN A 230 -3.01 8.54 -2.28
N SER A 231 -1.92 7.80 -2.03
CA SER A 231 -0.91 8.17 -1.04
C SER A 231 -0.08 9.39 -1.41
N LYS A 232 -0.11 9.82 -2.68
CA LYS A 232 0.66 10.95 -3.23
C LYS A 232 2.18 10.87 -2.98
N LYS A 233 2.69 9.68 -2.63
CA LYS A 233 4.12 9.41 -2.50
C LYS A 233 4.81 9.43 -3.86
N GLU A 234 6.14 9.48 -3.82
CA GLU A 234 6.99 9.30 -5.00
C GLU A 234 6.55 8.07 -5.82
N THR A 235 6.59 8.25 -7.13
CA THR A 235 6.25 7.26 -8.16
C THR A 235 6.99 5.95 -7.91
N ILE A 236 6.29 4.82 -8.09
CA ILE A 236 6.91 3.50 -8.11
C ILE A 236 8.02 3.48 -9.18
N LYS A 237 9.26 3.15 -8.78
CA LYS A 237 10.44 3.14 -9.67
C LYS A 237 10.40 1.98 -10.65
N ASN A 238 9.81 0.86 -10.24
CA ASN A 238 9.68 -0.33 -11.06
C ASN A 238 8.79 -0.08 -12.29
N THR A 239 9.42 -0.03 -13.46
CA THR A 239 8.78 0.31 -14.74
C THR A 239 7.68 -0.66 -15.17
N LYS A 240 7.68 -1.90 -14.64
CA LYS A 240 6.67 -2.91 -14.98
C LYS A 240 5.33 -2.71 -14.28
N ILE A 241 5.31 -1.93 -13.20
CA ILE A 241 4.11 -1.69 -12.37
C ILE A 241 3.84 -0.19 -12.14
N SER A 242 4.77 0.68 -12.54
CA SER A 242 4.67 2.13 -12.38
C SER A 242 3.44 2.76 -13.05
N ASN A 243 2.90 2.13 -14.09
CA ASN A 243 1.69 2.59 -14.79
C ASN A 243 0.38 2.19 -14.09
N SER A 244 0.45 1.38 -13.02
CA SER A 244 -0.71 0.80 -12.33
C SER A 244 -0.78 1.23 -10.86
N GLN A 245 -0.33 2.44 -10.54
CA GLN A 245 -0.27 2.97 -9.16
C GLN A 245 -1.62 3.00 -8.44
N ASP A 246 -2.73 3.02 -9.18
CA ASP A 246 -4.07 2.95 -8.64
C ASP A 246 -4.46 1.55 -8.15
N LYS A 247 -3.64 0.53 -8.41
CA LYS A 247 -3.84 -0.87 -7.99
C LYS A 247 -2.93 -1.29 -6.85
N PHE A 248 -1.70 -0.78 -6.82
CA PHE A 248 -0.70 -1.20 -5.85
C PHE A 248 -0.86 -0.48 -4.51
N VAL A 249 -0.91 -1.26 -3.44
CA VAL A 249 -1.10 -0.76 -2.08
C VAL A 249 0.20 -0.24 -1.50
N VAL A 250 0.13 0.89 -0.80
CA VAL A 250 1.29 1.55 -0.19
C VAL A 250 1.80 0.75 1.00
N TYR A 251 3.12 0.60 1.11
CA TYR A 251 3.75 -0.36 2.03
C TYR A 251 3.77 0.04 3.50
N ASP A 252 3.46 1.29 3.85
CA ASP A 252 3.69 1.84 5.19
C ASP A 252 2.46 2.49 5.85
N TYR A 253 1.25 2.15 5.39
CA TYR A 253 0.03 2.72 5.96
C TYR A 253 -0.80 1.75 6.80
N SER A 254 -1.18 0.59 6.26
CA SER A 254 -2.20 -0.28 6.84
C SER A 254 -1.65 -1.66 7.19
N PRO A 255 -1.23 -1.89 8.45
CA PRO A 255 -0.85 -3.22 8.92
C PRO A 255 -1.92 -4.27 8.62
N ASP A 256 -3.18 -3.91 8.84
CA ASP A 256 -4.34 -4.77 8.60
C ASP A 256 -4.36 -5.28 7.16
N TRP A 257 -4.10 -4.43 6.17
CA TRP A 257 -4.06 -4.82 4.76
C TRP A 257 -2.95 -5.82 4.45
N TRP A 258 -1.76 -5.56 4.97
CA TRP A 258 -0.61 -6.42 4.73
C TRP A 258 -0.75 -7.79 5.39
N GLU A 259 -1.29 -7.82 6.61
CA GLU A 259 -1.63 -9.08 7.29
C GLU A 259 -2.77 -9.83 6.61
N TRP A 260 -3.79 -9.12 6.12
CA TRP A 260 -4.86 -9.73 5.33
C TRP A 260 -4.31 -10.37 4.04
N SER A 261 -3.52 -9.64 3.26
CA SER A 261 -2.95 -10.14 2.00
C SER A 261 -2.05 -11.34 2.26
N TYR A 262 -1.25 -11.30 3.32
CA TYR A 262 -0.44 -12.43 3.74
C TYR A 262 -1.30 -13.66 4.10
N LYS A 263 -2.26 -13.51 5.01
CA LYS A 263 -3.06 -14.61 5.56
C LYS A 263 -3.99 -15.25 4.51
N TYR A 264 -4.63 -14.43 3.69
CA TYR A 264 -5.72 -14.88 2.80
C TYR A 264 -5.32 -15.07 1.34
N ARG A 265 -4.09 -14.68 0.97
CA ARG A 265 -3.55 -14.92 -0.37
C ARG A 265 -2.26 -15.73 -0.28
N LEU A 266 -1.18 -15.10 0.21
CA LEU A 266 0.16 -15.72 0.14
C LEU A 266 0.26 -17.01 0.95
N LYS A 267 -0.28 -17.06 2.17
CA LYS A 267 -0.23 -18.26 3.01
C LYS A 267 -1.02 -19.41 2.39
N ILE A 268 -2.20 -19.14 1.83
CA ILE A 268 -3.01 -20.15 1.13
C ILE A 268 -2.23 -20.74 -0.05
N ASP A 269 -1.54 -19.90 -0.83
CA ASP A 269 -0.71 -20.35 -1.94
C ASP A 269 0.56 -21.10 -1.51
N LYS A 270 1.08 -20.80 -0.31
CA LYS A 270 2.18 -21.56 0.30
C LYS A 270 1.73 -22.94 0.78
N ASP A 271 0.50 -23.05 1.28
CA ASP A 271 -0.01 -24.28 1.88
C ASP A 271 -0.57 -25.27 0.83
N ASP A 272 -0.99 -24.80 -0.35
CA ASP A 272 -1.49 -25.64 -1.48
C ASP A 272 -0.35 -26.09 -2.42
N GLU A 273 0.64 -26.82 -1.87
CA GLU A 273 1.87 -27.30 -2.52
C GLU A 273 1.67 -28.36 -3.64
N THR A 274 0.55 -28.34 -4.38
CA THR A 274 0.33 -29.18 -5.58
C THR A 274 0.49 -28.43 -6.92
N SER A 275 0.93 -27.16 -6.89
CA SER A 275 1.08 -26.33 -8.08
C SER A 275 2.46 -26.51 -8.74
N ASP A 276 2.48 -26.84 -10.05
CA ASP A 276 3.67 -26.85 -10.94
C ASP A 276 4.27 -25.43 -11.17
N PHE A 277 4.28 -24.55 -10.16
CA PHE A 277 4.85 -23.20 -10.27
C PHE A 277 5.30 -22.65 -8.90
N PRO A 278 6.62 -22.40 -8.69
CA PRO A 278 7.13 -21.93 -7.41
C PRO A 278 6.90 -20.42 -7.22
N LEU A 279 6.47 -20.04 -6.02
CA LEU A 279 6.59 -18.65 -5.55
C LEU A 279 8.04 -18.17 -5.76
N SER A 280 8.21 -16.93 -6.23
CA SER A 280 9.55 -16.35 -6.31
C SER A 280 10.21 -16.41 -4.93
N ASP A 281 11.55 -16.55 -4.90
CA ASP A 281 12.28 -16.80 -3.66
C ASP A 281 11.97 -15.78 -2.55
N LYS A 282 11.72 -14.52 -2.93
CA LYS A 282 11.36 -13.45 -1.99
C LYS A 282 10.02 -13.72 -1.32
N PHE A 283 8.96 -13.96 -2.10
CA PHE A 283 7.61 -14.20 -1.57
C PHE A 283 7.51 -15.55 -0.85
N ARG A 284 8.28 -16.55 -1.28
CA ARG A 284 8.37 -17.85 -0.60
C ARG A 284 8.90 -17.71 0.83
N LYS A 285 9.90 -16.85 1.03
CA LYS A 285 10.50 -16.58 2.35
C LYS A 285 9.64 -15.72 3.26
N ALA A 286 8.53 -15.15 2.76
CA ALA A 286 7.67 -14.31 3.58
C ALA A 286 7.03 -15.11 4.73
N ASN A 287 7.10 -14.59 5.96
CA ASN A 287 6.54 -15.20 7.17
C ASN A 287 5.61 -14.30 7.98
N SER A 288 5.48 -13.03 7.60
CA SER A 288 4.47 -12.10 8.15
C SER A 288 3.96 -11.15 7.09
N GLY A 289 2.81 -10.51 7.35
CA GLY A 289 2.31 -9.43 6.49
C GLY A 289 3.07 -8.13 6.72
N TRP A 290 3.26 -7.75 7.99
CA TRP A 290 3.70 -6.43 8.36
C TRP A 290 5.05 -6.40 9.11
N ASP A 291 5.89 -5.43 8.75
CA ASP A 291 7.00 -4.95 9.57
C ASP A 291 7.00 -3.42 9.56
N GLU A 292 6.73 -2.83 10.73
CA GLU A 292 6.71 -1.38 10.96
C GLU A 292 8.07 -0.73 10.69
N LYS A 293 9.16 -1.45 10.99
CA LYS A 293 10.54 -0.93 10.85
C LYS A 293 11.10 -1.14 9.45
N LEU A 294 10.42 -1.91 8.59
CA LEU A 294 10.89 -2.25 7.25
C LEU A 294 12.32 -2.81 7.25
N SER A 295 12.64 -3.58 8.29
CA SER A 295 13.94 -4.15 8.60
C SER A 295 14.02 -5.65 8.29
N LYS A 296 12.89 -6.36 8.41
CA LYS A 296 12.76 -7.79 8.15
C LYS A 296 12.44 -8.00 6.68
N GLY A 297 13.39 -8.60 5.95
CA GLY A 297 13.20 -8.99 4.54
C GLY A 297 12.11 -10.04 4.30
N GLU A 298 11.54 -10.61 5.37
CA GLU A 298 10.53 -11.67 5.35
C GLU A 298 9.10 -11.12 5.58
N ALA A 299 8.93 -9.82 5.80
CA ALA A 299 7.61 -9.21 5.87
C ALA A 299 7.11 -8.83 4.47
N LEU A 300 5.84 -9.12 4.17
CA LEU A 300 5.26 -8.87 2.85
C LEU A 300 5.32 -7.40 2.45
N ASN A 301 5.02 -6.48 3.37
CA ASN A 301 5.10 -5.03 3.12
C ASN A 301 6.53 -4.59 2.72
N LYS A 302 7.57 -5.16 3.33
CA LYS A 302 8.97 -4.90 3.00
C LYS A 302 9.34 -5.49 1.63
N ILE A 303 8.91 -6.71 1.34
CA ILE A 303 9.15 -7.34 0.03
C ILE A 303 8.54 -6.50 -1.09
N CYS A 304 7.30 -6.05 -0.91
CA CYS A 304 6.63 -5.20 -1.89
C CYS A 304 7.29 -3.81 -1.99
N LYS A 305 7.72 -3.19 -0.87
CA LYS A 305 8.53 -1.97 -0.89
C LYS A 305 9.78 -2.13 -1.77
N ASP A 306 10.54 -3.19 -1.55
CA ASP A 306 11.78 -3.44 -2.29
C ASP A 306 11.50 -3.64 -3.78
N LEU A 307 10.38 -4.27 -4.12
CA LEU A 307 9.95 -4.43 -5.49
C LEU A 307 9.54 -3.10 -6.12
N TYR A 308 8.83 -2.25 -5.39
CA TYR A 308 8.43 -0.91 -5.84
C TYR A 308 9.63 0.01 -6.10
N GLU A 309 10.66 -0.12 -5.29
CA GLU A 309 11.88 0.70 -5.35
C GLU A 309 12.95 0.12 -6.29
N SER A 310 12.78 -1.12 -6.75
CA SER A 310 13.71 -1.77 -7.68
C SER A 310 13.47 -1.35 -9.14
N ASN A 311 14.56 -1.19 -9.89
CA ASN A 311 14.52 -0.99 -11.34
C ASN A 311 14.44 -2.30 -12.13
N SER A 312 14.65 -3.44 -11.47
CA SER A 312 14.64 -4.77 -12.08
C SER A 312 13.84 -5.76 -11.24
N SER A 313 13.00 -6.55 -11.91
CA SER A 313 12.28 -7.66 -11.29
C SER A 313 12.04 -8.75 -12.32
N THR A 314 12.05 -10.00 -11.87
CA THR A 314 11.75 -11.15 -12.73
C THR A 314 10.26 -11.15 -13.12
N SER A 315 9.87 -11.90 -14.15
CA SER A 315 8.44 -12.04 -14.49
C SER A 315 7.65 -12.61 -13.30
N ASP A 316 8.26 -13.55 -12.59
CA ASP A 316 7.65 -14.24 -11.46
C ASP A 316 7.40 -13.31 -10.28
N GLU A 317 8.37 -12.46 -9.96
CA GLU A 317 8.23 -11.44 -8.90
C GLU A 317 7.12 -10.44 -9.23
N ILE A 318 6.96 -10.07 -10.50
CA ILE A 318 5.87 -9.17 -10.91
C ILE A 318 4.51 -9.84 -10.79
N GLU A 319 4.39 -11.10 -11.18
CA GLU A 319 3.14 -11.86 -11.01
C GLU A 319 2.78 -12.04 -9.53
N ASP A 320 3.76 -12.32 -8.68
CA ASP A 320 3.58 -12.39 -7.23
C ASP A 320 3.20 -11.00 -6.67
N ALA A 321 3.81 -9.92 -7.16
CA ALA A 321 3.47 -8.57 -6.72
C ALA A 321 2.04 -8.17 -7.08
N TRP A 322 1.57 -8.51 -8.29
CA TRP A 322 0.17 -8.32 -8.65
C TRP A 322 -0.75 -9.07 -7.70
N ARG A 323 -0.37 -10.27 -7.27
CA ARG A 323 -1.21 -11.08 -6.39
C ARG A 323 -1.24 -10.57 -4.96
N TYR A 324 -0.10 -10.21 -4.40
CA TYR A 324 0.04 -9.96 -2.96
C TYR A 324 0.26 -8.49 -2.59
N CYS A 325 0.69 -7.65 -3.53
CA CYS A 325 0.93 -6.23 -3.31
C CYS A 325 -0.15 -5.31 -3.93
N SER A 326 -1.02 -5.85 -4.81
CA SER A 326 -2.13 -5.09 -5.41
C SER A 326 -3.47 -5.43 -4.78
N ASP A 327 -4.42 -4.49 -4.84
CA ASP A 327 -5.77 -4.70 -4.34
C ASP A 327 -6.64 -5.57 -5.27
N VAL A 328 -6.32 -5.62 -6.56
CA VAL A 328 -7.01 -6.46 -7.57
C VAL A 328 -6.57 -7.92 -7.58
N GLY A 329 -5.37 -8.23 -7.12
CA GLY A 329 -4.86 -9.61 -7.06
C GLY A 329 -4.47 -10.23 -8.41
N VAL A 330 -4.73 -9.56 -9.53
CA VAL A 330 -4.44 -10.03 -10.89
C VAL A 330 -3.99 -8.90 -11.80
N ASN A 331 -3.04 -9.20 -12.69
CA ASN A 331 -2.68 -8.32 -13.80
C ASN A 331 -3.79 -8.41 -14.87
N SER A 332 -4.61 -7.37 -14.97
CA SER A 332 -5.77 -7.27 -15.87
C SER A 332 -5.42 -6.60 -17.19
#